data_AF-A0AAU5U7P0-F1
#
_entry.id   AF-A0AAU5U7P0-F1
#
_cell.length_a   1.000
_cell.length_b   1.000
_cell.length_c   1.000
_cell.angle_alpha   90.00
_cell.angle_beta   90.00
_cell.angle_gamma   90.00
#
_symmetry.space_group_name_H-M   'P 1'
#
loop_
_entity.id
_entity.type
_entity.pdbx_description
1 polymer ?
#
loop_
_entity_poly.entity_id
_entity_poly.type
_entity_poly.pdbx_seq_one_letter_code
_entity_poly.pdbx_strand_id
1 'polypeptide(L)'
;MPTATAGAWPRGASLSGPHNLLLAAWLRSVDDIAPFESRLTSRFPELDVADRALTLWPMKLGGHLLDPQGRQLRAVTLGPWHHPHSEAAEAALLDRLRTPPGRVPVGRNP
;
A
#
# COMPACT_ATOMS: atom_id res chain seq x y z
N MET A 1 -4.08 18.66 26.54
CA MET A 1 -4.48 18.28 25.16
C MET A 1 -3.27 17.64 24.50
N PRO A 2 -3.29 16.35 24.10
CA PRO A 2 -2.11 15.74 23.51
C PRO A 2 -2.03 16.13 22.03
N THR A 3 -0.94 16.79 21.66
CA THR A 3 -0.48 16.99 20.29
C THR A 3 -0.17 15.61 19.70
N ALA A 4 -1.01 15.14 18.78
CA ALA A 4 -0.74 13.92 18.04
C ALA A 4 0.43 14.16 17.08
N THR A 5 1.63 13.75 17.49
CA THR A 5 2.73 13.51 16.55
C THR A 5 2.35 12.27 15.75
N ALA A 6 1.58 12.46 14.67
CA ALA A 6 1.35 11.41 13.70
C ALA A 6 2.72 11.05 13.10
N GLY A 7 3.33 10.01 13.64
CA GLY A 7 4.62 9.49 13.19
C GLY A 7 4.51 9.13 11.72
N ALA A 8 5.02 9.99 10.87
CA ALA A 8 5.16 9.77 9.43
C ALA A 8 6.40 8.90 9.20
N TRP A 9 6.30 7.63 9.57
CA TRP A 9 7.29 6.64 9.18
C TRP A 9 7.22 6.46 7.66
N PRO A 10 8.35 6.29 6.95
CA PRO A 10 8.31 5.90 5.55
C PRO A 10 7.51 4.60 5.42
N ARG A 11 6.52 4.61 4.52
CA ARG A 11 5.69 3.43 4.24
C ARG A 11 6.16 2.83 2.93
N GLY A 12 6.42 1.53 2.94
CA GLY A 12 6.83 0.76 1.77
C GLY A 12 5.80 -0.31 1.42
N ALA A 13 5.71 -0.66 0.15
CA ALA A 13 4.99 -1.84 -0.32
C ALA A 13 5.78 -2.51 -1.44
N SER A 14 5.71 -3.85 -1.47
CA SER A 14 6.17 -4.62 -2.61
C SER A 14 5.09 -4.63 -3.69
N LEU A 15 5.48 -4.48 -4.94
CA LEU A 15 4.61 -4.49 -6.11
C LEU A 15 4.95 -5.67 -7.01
N SER A 16 3.99 -6.11 -7.81
CA SER A 16 4.23 -7.06 -8.89
C SER A 16 4.82 -6.36 -10.11
N GLY A 17 5.82 -6.97 -10.77
CA GLY A 17 6.45 -6.43 -11.98
C GLY A 17 7.92 -6.01 -11.77
N PRO A 18 8.55 -5.38 -12.78
CA PRO A 18 9.97 -5.02 -12.72
C PRO A 18 10.27 -3.87 -11.75
N HIS A 19 9.33 -2.95 -11.55
CA HIS A 19 9.40 -1.88 -10.54
C HIS A 19 8.65 -2.33 -9.28
N ASN A 20 9.33 -3.16 -8.49
CA ASN A 20 8.71 -3.98 -7.45
C ASN A 20 8.68 -3.33 -6.05
N LEU A 21 9.07 -2.06 -5.93
CA LEU A 21 9.09 -1.33 -4.67
C LEU A 21 8.41 0.03 -4.83
N LEU A 22 7.41 0.29 -3.98
CA LEU A 22 6.85 1.63 -3.78
C LEU A 22 7.27 2.13 -2.40
N LEU A 23 7.85 3.33 -2.35
CA LEU A 23 8.20 4.01 -1.10
C LEU A 23 7.50 5.37 -1.03
N ALA A 24 6.72 5.58 0.03
CA ALA A 24 6.08 6.85 0.33
C ALA A 24 6.74 7.47 1.57
N ALA A 25 7.34 8.65 1.38
CA ALA A 25 8.01 9.41 2.43
C ALA A 25 7.39 10.82 2.57
N TRP A 26 7.34 11.31 3.79
CA TRP A 26 6.99 12.70 4.09
C TRP A 26 8.26 13.50 4.27
N LEU A 27 8.47 14.48 3.40
CA LEU A 27 9.64 15.36 3.44
C LEU A 27 9.23 16.76 3.87
N ARG A 28 10.19 17.53 4.41
CA ARG A 28 9.93 18.88 4.91
C ARG A 28 9.89 19.90 3.77
N SER A 29 10.67 19.66 2.71
CA SER A 29 10.67 20.42 1.46
C SER A 29 10.72 19.48 0.25
N VAL A 30 10.35 20.00 -0.91
CA VAL A 30 10.61 19.37 -2.22
C VAL A 30 12.13 19.24 -2.45
N ASP A 31 12.93 20.17 -1.93
CA ASP A 31 14.40 20.15 -2.06
C ASP A 31 15.03 18.95 -1.33
N ASP A 32 14.32 18.35 -0.37
CA ASP A 32 14.79 17.18 0.36
C ASP A 32 14.70 15.88 -0.44
N ILE A 33 14.04 15.87 -1.62
CA ILE A 33 13.85 14.69 -2.46
C ILE A 33 15.20 14.13 -2.94
N ALA A 34 16.01 14.96 -3.58
CA ALA A 34 17.29 14.51 -4.13
C ALA A 34 18.27 14.03 -3.03
N PRO A 35 18.44 14.73 -1.89
CA PRO A 35 19.21 14.22 -0.76
C PRO A 35 18.66 12.91 -0.19
N PHE A 36 17.34 12.73 -0.16
CA PHE A 36 16.72 11.49 0.33
C PHE A 36 17.01 10.30 -0.60
N GLU A 37 16.86 10.47 -1.90
CA GLU A 37 17.18 9.45 -2.90
C GLU A 37 18.66 9.09 -2.89
N SER A 38 19.55 10.10 -2.83
CA SER A 38 20.99 9.86 -2.74
C SER A 38 21.35 9.03 -1.51
N ARG A 39 20.71 9.29 -0.36
CA ARG A 39 20.89 8.45 0.84
C ARG A 39 20.38 7.02 0.62
N LEU A 40 19.23 6.84 0.00
CA LEU A 40 18.68 5.52 -0.30
C LEU A 40 19.60 4.70 -1.21
N THR A 41 20.02 5.25 -2.34
CA THR A 41 20.88 4.54 -3.31
C THR A 41 22.29 4.32 -2.77
N SER A 42 22.80 5.25 -1.95
CA SER A 42 24.09 5.04 -1.26
C SER A 42 24.02 3.89 -0.24
N ARG A 43 22.87 3.72 0.43
CA ARG A 43 22.66 2.66 1.43
C ARG A 43 22.33 1.30 0.79
N PHE A 44 21.61 1.32 -0.33
CA PHE A 44 21.16 0.14 -1.07
C PHE A 44 21.59 0.27 -2.54
N PRO A 45 22.84 -0.11 -2.88
CA PRO A 45 23.37 0.09 -4.23
C PRO A 45 22.63 -0.67 -5.33
N GLU A 46 21.88 -1.72 -4.97
CA GLU A 46 21.03 -2.49 -5.89
C GLU A 46 19.66 -1.83 -6.16
N LEU A 47 19.31 -0.77 -5.42
CA LEU A 47 18.06 -0.05 -5.59
C LEU A 47 18.18 0.95 -6.75
N ASP A 48 17.36 0.75 -7.78
CA ASP A 48 17.18 1.72 -8.87
C ASP A 48 15.90 2.53 -8.67
N VAL A 49 16.00 3.86 -8.76
CA VAL A 49 14.86 4.78 -8.63
C VAL A 49 14.32 5.07 -10.01
N ALA A 50 13.33 4.28 -10.42
CA ALA A 50 12.74 4.36 -11.76
C ALA A 50 11.76 5.54 -11.95
N ASP A 51 11.09 5.99 -10.89
CA ASP A 51 10.09 7.06 -10.96
C ASP A 51 9.98 7.86 -9.66
N ARG A 52 9.45 9.08 -9.76
CA ARG A 52 9.22 10.02 -8.66
C ARG A 52 7.84 10.65 -8.79
N ALA A 53 7.03 10.54 -7.74
CA ALA A 53 5.75 11.20 -7.67
C ALA A 53 5.69 12.13 -6.44
N LEU A 54 5.21 13.36 -6.66
CA LEU A 54 4.96 14.31 -5.58
C LEU A 54 3.46 14.46 -5.35
N THR A 55 3.03 14.26 -4.11
CA THR A 55 1.65 14.56 -3.72
C THR A 55 1.54 16.05 -3.37
N LEU A 56 0.93 16.84 -4.26
CA LEU A 56 0.72 18.27 -4.04
C LEU A 56 -0.33 18.55 -2.95
N TRP A 57 -1.36 17.70 -2.89
CA TRP A 57 -2.41 17.79 -1.88
C TRP A 57 -2.88 16.40 -1.45
N PRO A 58 -2.54 15.96 -0.22
CA PRO A 58 -3.03 14.71 0.32
C PRO A 58 -4.48 14.88 0.80
N MET A 59 -5.46 14.73 -0.10
CA MET A 59 -6.88 14.92 0.23
C MET A 59 -7.38 14.03 1.38
N LYS A 60 -6.76 12.86 1.60
CA LYS A 60 -7.09 11.94 2.68
C LYS A 60 -5.83 11.35 3.31
N LEU A 61 -5.77 11.35 4.65
CA LEU A 61 -4.71 10.69 5.41
C LEU A 61 -5.27 10.04 6.68
N GLY A 62 -4.93 8.77 6.92
CA GLY A 62 -5.28 8.09 8.17
C GLY A 62 -6.78 8.06 8.49
N GLY A 63 -7.64 8.03 7.46
CA GLY A 63 -9.09 8.11 7.67
C GLY A 63 -9.62 9.53 7.81
N HIS A 64 -8.81 10.59 7.66
CA HIS A 64 -9.29 11.98 7.71
C HIS A 64 -9.24 12.61 6.32
N LEU A 65 -10.25 13.42 5.98
CA LEU A 65 -10.18 14.34 4.84
C LEU A 65 -9.44 15.60 5.27
N LEU A 66 -8.58 16.10 4.39
CA LEU A 66 -7.77 17.28 4.60
C LEU A 66 -8.16 18.39 3.62
N ASP A 67 -8.11 19.64 4.07
CA ASP A 67 -8.20 20.81 3.19
C ASP A 67 -6.91 20.98 2.37
N PRO A 68 -6.86 21.90 1.40
CA PRO A 68 -5.65 22.14 0.61
C PRO A 68 -4.43 22.59 1.42
N GLN A 69 -4.61 23.03 2.67
CA GLN A 69 -3.53 23.38 3.60
C GLN A 69 -3.12 22.20 4.50
N GLY A 70 -3.71 21.01 4.31
CA GLY A 70 -3.43 19.81 5.10
C GLY A 70 -4.14 19.77 6.46
N ARG A 71 -5.05 20.71 6.75
CA ARG A 71 -5.82 20.73 8.00
C ARG A 71 -6.97 19.74 7.93
N GLN A 72 -7.23 19.04 9.02
CA GLN A 72 -8.32 18.07 9.08
C GLN A 72 -9.68 18.75 8.93
N LEU A 73 -10.43 18.36 7.89
CA LEU A 73 -11.81 18.80 7.65
C LEU A 73 -12.81 17.90 8.36
N ARG A 74 -12.68 16.58 8.21
CA ARG A 74 -13.52 15.59 8.90
C ARG A 74 -12.86 14.21 8.97
N ALA A 75 -13.30 13.41 9.93
CA ALA A 75 -13.02 11.98 9.92
C ALA A 75 -13.93 11.25 8.89
N VAL A 76 -13.40 10.20 8.30
CA VAL A 76 -14.07 9.22 7.44
C VAL A 76 -13.96 7.90 8.16
N THR A 77 -15.04 7.53 8.84
CA THR A 77 -15.14 6.26 9.54
C THR A 77 -14.92 5.12 8.56
N LEU A 78 -13.94 4.26 8.85
CA LEU A 78 -13.83 2.97 8.19
C LEU A 78 -14.93 2.09 8.79
N GLY A 79 -16.09 2.05 8.12
CA GLY A 79 -17.12 1.07 8.40
C GLY A 79 -16.72 -0.30 7.86
N PRO A 80 -17.29 -1.39 8.39
CA PRO A 80 -17.10 -2.70 7.81
C PRO A 80 -17.58 -2.70 6.35
N TRP A 81 -16.74 -3.23 5.46
CA TRP A 81 -17.03 -3.28 4.03
C TRP A 81 -18.01 -4.42 3.76
N HIS A 82 -19.30 -4.11 3.79
CA HIS A 82 -20.36 -5.05 3.43
C HIS A 82 -20.85 -4.77 2.03
N HIS A 83 -20.45 -5.62 1.08
CA HIS A 83 -21.00 -5.62 -0.27
C HIS A 83 -21.40 -7.06 -0.61
N PRO A 84 -22.69 -7.36 -0.87
CA PRO A 84 -23.17 -8.74 -1.04
C PRO A 84 -22.39 -9.56 -2.07
N HIS A 85 -21.94 -8.92 -3.16
CA HIS A 85 -21.12 -9.57 -4.18
C HIS A 85 -19.71 -9.93 -3.68
N SER A 86 -19.11 -9.10 -2.82
CA SER A 86 -17.78 -9.37 -2.25
C SER A 86 -17.86 -10.54 -1.27
N GLU A 87 -18.90 -10.59 -0.45
CA GLU A 87 -19.14 -11.69 0.50
C GLU A 87 -19.39 -13.02 -0.24
N ALA A 88 -20.19 -13.01 -1.30
CA ALA A 88 -20.44 -14.19 -2.12
C ALA A 88 -19.17 -14.69 -2.84
N ALA A 89 -18.36 -13.77 -3.39
CA ALA A 89 -17.11 -14.11 -4.06
C ALA A 89 -16.06 -14.68 -3.09
N GLU A 90 -15.96 -14.11 -1.88
CA GLU A 90 -15.10 -14.63 -0.82
C GLU A 90 -15.53 -16.04 -0.39
N ALA A 91 -16.82 -16.26 -0.15
CA ALA A 91 -17.34 -17.58 0.21
C ALA A 91 -17.00 -18.63 -0.87
N ALA A 92 -17.17 -18.29 -2.15
CA ALA A 92 -16.81 -19.17 -3.27
C ALA A 92 -15.30 -19.43 -3.36
N LEU A 93 -14.45 -18.43 -3.11
CA LEU A 93 -13.00 -18.61 -3.08
C LEU A 93 -12.58 -19.53 -1.93
N LEU A 94 -13.12 -19.31 -0.74
CA LEU A 94 -12.82 -20.12 0.45
C LEU A 94 -13.26 -21.57 0.26
N ASP A 95 -14.40 -21.83 -0.39
CA ASP A 95 -14.85 -23.18 -0.75
C ASP A 95 -13.85 -23.89 -1.67
N ARG A 96 -13.36 -23.18 -2.69
CA ARG A 96 -12.34 -23.69 -3.63
C ARG A 96 -10.99 -23.95 -2.96
N LEU A 97 -10.58 -23.12 -2.00
CA LEU A 97 -9.33 -23.31 -1.27
C LEU A 97 -9.41 -24.46 -0.26
N ARG A 98 -10.59 -24.69 0.32
CA ARG A 98 -10.83 -25.81 1.24
C ARG A 98 -10.92 -27.15 0.51
N THR A 99 -11.34 -27.13 -0.75
CA THR A 99 -11.42 -28.32 -1.59
C THR A 99 -10.07 -28.54 -2.29
N PRO A 100 -9.26 -29.54 -1.91
CA PRO A 100 -8.03 -29.82 -2.63
C PRO A 100 -8.40 -30.15 -4.08
N PRO A 101 -7.67 -29.66 -5.09
CA PRO A 101 -7.90 -30.13 -6.46
C PRO A 101 -7.76 -31.65 -6.45
N GLY A 102 -8.82 -32.33 -6.91
CA GLY A 102 -8.89 -33.79 -6.92
C GLY A 102 -7.61 -34.34 -7.54
N ARG A 103 -6.86 -35.13 -6.76
CA ARG A 103 -5.66 -35.81 -7.25
C ARG A 103 -6.11 -36.67 -8.42
N VAL A 104 -5.76 -36.26 -9.65
CA VAL A 104 -6.04 -37.06 -10.85
C VAL A 104 -5.43 -38.43 -10.60
N PRO A 105 -6.21 -39.53 -10.64
CA PRO A 105 -5.62 -40.85 -10.49
C PRO A 105 -4.65 -41.05 -11.65
N VAL A 106 -3.35 -41.11 -11.36
CA VAL A 106 -2.36 -41.56 -12.34
C VAL A 106 -2.70 -43.02 -12.59
N GLY A 107 -3.40 -43.28 -13.69
CA GLY A 107 -3.67 -44.63 -14.15
C GLY A 107 -2.36 -45.39 -14.29
N ARG A 108 -2.22 -46.49 -13.54
CA ARG A 108 -1.14 -47.47 -13.75
C ARG A 108 -1.33 -48.01 -15.17
N ASN A 109 -0.46 -47.62 -16.09
CA ASN A 109 -0.39 -48.25 -17.41
C ASN A 109 0.06 -49.72 -17.21
N PRO A 110 -0.57 -50.71 -17.88
CA PRO A 110 -0.24 -52.12 -17.75
C PRO A 110 1.21 -52.45 -18.14
#